data_AF-A0AAV5T6P7-F1
#
_entry.id   AF-A0AAV5T6P7-F1
#
_cell.length_a   1.000
_cell.length_b   1.000
_cell.length_c   1.000
_cell.angle_alpha   90.00
_cell.angle_beta   90.00
_cell.angle_gamma   90.00
#
_symmetry.space_group_name_H-M   'P 1'
#
loop_
_entity.id
_entity.type
_entity.pdbx_description
1 polymer ?
#
loop_
_entity_poly.entity_id
_entity_poly.type
_entity_poly.pdbx_seq_one_letter_code
_entity_poly.pdbx_strand_id
1 'polypeptide(L)' 'QKEEKMSNLPAPKHKSSFTITVPIDQLQNGQTKISPLHRVDGLNWRLHITRHELYGPDSYTLTNYIECYGDDALE' A
#
# COMPACT_ATOMS: atom_id res chain seq x y z
N GLN A 1 33.60 37.30 -22.39
CA GLN A 1 32.85 36.03 -22.40
C GLN A 1 32.47 35.74 -20.96
N LYS A 2 31.17 35.76 -20.62
CA LYS A 2 30.67 35.45 -19.27
C LYS A 2 30.18 34.00 -19.33
N GLU A 3 30.86 33.09 -18.64
CA GLU A 3 30.39 31.73 -18.46
C GLU A 3 29.12 31.74 -17.61
N GLU A 4 28.03 31.27 -18.21
CA GLU A 4 26.77 31.00 -17.53
C GLU A 4 27.00 29.89 -16.50
N LYS A 5 26.75 30.20 -15.23
CA LYS A 5 26.58 29.21 -14.17
C LYS A 5 25.44 28.27 -14.57
N MET A 6 25.77 27.11 -15.14
CA MET A 6 24.81 26.00 -15.24
C MET A 6 24.30 25.70 -13.83
N SER A 7 22.99 25.84 -13.67
CA SER A 7 22.29 25.67 -12.41
C SER A 7 22.45 24.24 -11.91
N ASN A 8 23.08 24.08 -10.74
CA ASN A 8 23.00 22.87 -9.92
C ASN A 8 21.58 22.75 -9.33
N LEU A 9 20.56 22.63 -10.18
CA LEU A 9 19.22 22.31 -9.72
C LEU A 9 19.27 20.88 -9.14
N PRO A 10 18.86 20.68 -7.87
CA PRO A 10 18.84 19.34 -7.30
C PRO A 10 17.92 18.45 -8.15
N ALA A 11 18.43 17.29 -8.55
CA ALA A 11 17.64 16.28 -9.25
C ALA A 11 16.34 16.00 -8.46
N PRO A 12 15.18 15.86 -9.13
CA PRO A 12 13.95 15.55 -8.44
C PRO A 12 14.14 14.27 -7.61
N LYS A 13 13.91 14.37 -6.29
CA LYS A 13 13.95 13.23 -5.37
C LYS A 13 13.16 12.08 -6.00
N HIS A 14 13.84 10.97 -6.24
CA HIS A 14 13.25 9.76 -6.81
C HIS A 14 11.99 9.43 -6.00
N LYS A 15 10.80 9.50 -6.62
CA LYS A 15 9.58 9.04 -5.96
C LYS A 15 9.75 7.54 -5.77
N SER A 16 9.80 7.07 -4.53
CA SER A 16 9.75 5.64 -4.29
C SER A 16 8.37 5.15 -4.76
N SER A 17 8.35 4.05 -5.48
CA SER A 17 7.13 3.34 -5.80
C SER A 17 7.33 1.88 -5.39
N PHE A 18 6.26 1.28 -4.90
CA PHE A 18 6.28 -0.12 -4.51
C PHE A 18 4.94 -0.77 -4.81
N THR A 19 4.91 -2.09 -4.81
CA THR A 19 3.72 -2.89 -5.11
C THR A 19 3.51 -3.89 -3.99
N ILE A 20 2.28 -3.95 -3.48
CA ILE A 20 1.81 -5.00 -2.57
C ILE A 20 0.93 -5.94 -3.39
N THR A 21 1.20 -7.24 -3.32
CA THR A 21 0.38 -8.27 -3.96
C THR A 21 -0.10 -9.25 -2.89
N VAL A 22 -1.40 -9.51 -2.86
CA VAL A 22 -2.03 -10.47 -1.94
C VAL A 22 -2.74 -11.52 -2.79
N PRO A 23 -2.24 -12.76 -2.86
CA PRO A 23 -2.97 -13.85 -3.52
C PRO A 23 -4.20 -14.22 -2.67
N ILE A 24 -5.35 -14.37 -3.33
CA ILE A 24 -6.62 -14.78 -2.70
C ILE A 24 -7.15 -15.99 -3.45
N ASP A 25 -7.01 -17.17 -2.84
CA ASP A 25 -7.55 -18.41 -3.39
C ASP A 25 -9.01 -18.61 -2.99
N GLN A 26 -9.30 -18.49 -1.69
CA GLN A 26 -10.65 -18.50 -1.12
C GLN A 26 -10.74 -17.48 0.02
N LEU A 27 -11.74 -16.60 -0.04
CA LEU A 27 -12.05 -15.65 1.03
C LEU A 27 -13.51 -15.83 1.43
N GLN A 28 -13.75 -16.17 2.70
CA GLN A 28 -15.10 -16.37 3.23
C GLN A 28 -15.77 -15.02 3.53
N ASN A 29 -17.10 -15.02 3.66
CA ASN A 29 -17.83 -13.83 4.05
C ASN A 29 -17.36 -13.34 5.44
N GLY A 30 -17.10 -12.04 5.56
CA GLY A 30 -16.56 -11.41 6.77
C GLY A 30 -15.07 -11.68 7.03
N GLN A 31 -14.41 -12.49 6.22
CA GLN A 31 -12.99 -12.76 6.38
C GLN A 31 -12.16 -11.63 5.78
N THR A 32 -11.16 -11.20 6.55
CA THR A 32 -10.13 -10.25 6.09
C THR A 32 -8.82 -10.98 5.82
N LYS A 33 -8.26 -10.80 4.63
CA LYS A 33 -6.89 -11.15 4.30
C LYS A 33 -6.02 -9.91 4.43
N ILE A 34 -4.93 -10.05 5.17
CA ILE A 34 -3.96 -8.98 5.40
C ILE A 34 -2.66 -9.37 4.68
N SER A 35 -2.06 -8.44 3.95
CA SER A 35 -0.72 -8.63 3.37
C SER A 35 0.33 -8.81 4.47
N PRO A 36 1.51 -9.36 4.13
CA PRO A 36 2.69 -9.17 4.95
C PRO A 36 2.96 -7.68 5.23
N LEU A 37 3.75 -7.41 6.26
CA LEU A 37 4.24 -6.06 6.53
C LEU A 37 5.27 -5.63 5.48
N HIS A 38 5.04 -4.51 4.82
CA HIS A 38 5.97 -3.89 3.88
C HIS A 38 6.57 -2.62 4.51
N ARG A 39 7.90 -2.57 4.63
CA ARG A 39 8.62 -1.39 5.13
C ARG A 39 9.18 -0.59 3.95
N VAL A 40 8.66 0.61 3.77
CA VAL A 40 9.03 1.52 2.66
C VAL A 40 9.15 2.92 3.20
N ASP A 41 10.29 3.57 2.95
CA ASP A 41 10.61 4.93 3.38
C ASP A 41 10.40 5.20 4.88
N GLY A 42 10.73 4.21 5.72
CA GLY A 42 10.57 4.33 7.18
C GLY A 42 9.12 4.23 7.67
N LEU A 43 8.19 3.83 6.80
CA LEU A 43 6.79 3.59 7.14
C LEU A 43 6.44 2.11 6.97
N ASN A 44 5.52 1.65 7.80
CA ASN A 44 4.96 0.31 7.79
C ASN A 44 3.64 0.32 7.01
N TRP A 45 3.52 -0.57 6.02
CA TRP A 45 2.37 -0.65 5.13
C TRP A 45 1.77 -2.06 5.14
N ARG A 46 0.44 -2.17 5.20
CA ARG A 46 -0.28 -3.41 4.88
C ARG A 46 -1.53 -3.13 4.06
N LEU A 47 -1.84 -4.06 3.16
CA LEU A 47 -3.09 -4.09 2.41
C LEU A 47 -4.06 -5.04 3.12
N HIS A 48 -5.27 -4.56 3.37
CA HIS A 48 -6.39 -5.34 3.91
C HIS A 48 -7.45 -5.53 2.85
N ILE A 49 -7.94 -6.76 2.73
CA ILE A 49 -8.98 -7.14 1.78
C ILE A 49 -10.03 -7.95 2.53
N THR A 50 -11.24 -7.43 2.64
CA THR A 50 -12.38 -8.07 3.31
C THR A 50 -13.49 -8.37 2.32
N ARG A 51 -14.04 -9.59 2.37
CA ARG A 51 -15.21 -9.97 1.58
C ARG A 51 -16.50 -9.73 2.36
N HIS A 52 -17.48 -9.11 1.70
CA HIS A 52 -18.83 -8.95 2.23
C HIS A 52 -19.86 -9.52 1.25
N GLU A 53 -20.59 -10.53 1.69
CA GLU A 53 -21.73 -11.06 0.93
C GLU A 53 -22.89 -10.07 0.95
N LEU A 54 -23.59 -9.92 -0.19
CA LEU A 54 -24.73 -9.02 -0.32
C LEU A 54 -26.06 -9.76 -0.27
N TYR A 55 -26.29 -10.67 -1.22
CA TYR A 55 -27.59 -11.31 -1.43
C TYR A 55 -27.51 -12.84 -1.57
N GLY A 56 -26.34 -13.43 -1.37
CA GLY A 56 -26.08 -14.87 -1.54
C GLY A 56 -24.62 -15.16 -1.89
N PRO A 57 -24.21 -16.45 -1.94
CA PRO A 57 -22.81 -16.86 -2.01
C PRO A 57 -22.07 -16.39 -3.27
N ASP A 58 -22.80 -16.10 -4.35
CA ASP A 58 -22.26 -15.63 -5.63
C ASP A 58 -22.31 -14.10 -5.79
N SER A 59 -22.84 -13.37 -4.79
CA SER A 59 -22.94 -11.91 -4.81
C SER A 59 -22.21 -11.31 -3.61
N TYR A 60 -21.05 -10.70 -3.86
CA TYR A 60 -20.24 -10.10 -2.83
C TYR A 60 -19.53 -8.83 -3.29
N THR A 61 -19.14 -8.00 -2.33
CA THR A 61 -18.22 -6.88 -2.51
C THR A 61 -16.91 -7.18 -1.80
N LEU A 62 -15.85 -6.48 -2.24
CA LEU A 62 -14.57 -6.45 -1.54
C LEU A 62 -14.33 -5.04 -1.01
N THR A 63 -14.10 -4.94 0.29
CA THR A 63 -13.59 -3.72 0.92
C THR A 63 -12.07 -3.83 0.94
N ASN A 64 -11.39 -2.88 0.32
CA ASN A 64 -9.93 -2.81 0.29
C ASN A 64 -9.49 -1.52 0.94
N TYR A 65 -8.52 -1.59 1.87
CA TYR A 65 -7.86 -0.41 2.40
C TYR A 65 -6.40 -0.70 2.68
N ILE A 66 -5.59 0.36 2.65
CA ILE A 66 -4.17 0.30 2.98
C ILE A 66 -3.99 0.98 4.34
N GLU A 67 -3.39 0.26 5.28
CA GLU A 67 -2.90 0.87 6.52
C GLU A 67 -1.46 1.34 6.32
N CYS A 68 -1.15 2.52 6.87
CA CYS A 68 0.18 3.09 6.91
C CYS A 68 0.42 3.68 8.30
N TYR A 69 1.51 3.29 8.95
CA TYR A 69 1.89 3.81 10.26
C TYR A 69 3.41 3.91 10.41
N GLY A 70 3.87 4.81 11.27
CA GLY A 70 5.30 4.91 11.63
C GLY A 70 5.75 3.75 12.51
N ASP A 71 7.06 3.60 12.70
CA ASP A 71 7.61 2.56 13.60
C ASP A 71 7.16 2.74 15.07
N ASP A 72 6.83 3.97 15.47
CA ASP A 72 6.43 4.32 16.84
C ASP A 72 4.97 3.95 17.18
N ALA A 73 4.19 3.42 16.24
CA ALA A 73 2.76 3.15 16.42
C ALA A 73 2.45 1.76 17.04
N LEU A 74 3.48 1.00 17.42
CA LEU A 74 3.37 -0.35 18.00
C LEU A 74 3.95 -0.47 19.42
N GLU A 75 4.28 0.65 20.08
CA GLU A 75 4.55 0.70 21.54
C GLU A 75 3.27 0.88 22.36
#